data_AF-A0A3A1X1V7-F1
#
_entry.id   AF-A0A3A1X1V7-F1
#
_cell.length_a   1.000
_cell.length_b   1.000
_cell.length_c   1.000
_cell.angle_alpha   90.00
_cell.angle_beta   90.00
_cell.angle_gamma   90.00
#
_symmetry.space_group_name_H-M   'P 1'
#
loop_
_entity.id
_entity.type
_entity.pdbx_description
1 polymer ?
#
loop_
_entity_poly.entity_id
_entity_poly.type
_entity_poly.pdbx_seq_one_letter_code
_entity_poly.pdbx_strand_id
1 'polypeptide(L)'
;PEALELLRTKKKNLRILKVATPPVLDLQVHPIDGGALVQSADKIDAFGDNPENWTLVSGDPADVDTLRDLQFAWRSLRCVKSNAILLAHDNATVGIGMGQVNRVDSCHLAVERANTLADGVERAKGAVAASDAFFPFADGPQILIEAGVSAIVQPGGSIRDEEVFEAARSAGVTMYVTGTRHFFH
;
A
#
# COMPACT_ATOMS: atom_id res chain seq x y z
N PRO A 1 3.99 23.67 -23.61
CA PRO A 1 4.65 23.64 -24.94
C PRO A 1 6.07 23.05 -24.84
N GLU A 2 6.88 23.58 -23.93
CA GLU A 2 8.29 23.19 -23.73
C GLU A 2 8.48 21.73 -23.29
N ALA A 3 7.60 21.19 -22.44
CA ALA A 3 7.68 19.79 -22.00
C ALA A 3 7.53 18.77 -23.15
N LEU A 4 6.63 19.05 -24.12
CA LEU A 4 6.41 18.14 -25.25
C LEU A 4 7.63 18.12 -26.19
N GLU A 5 8.23 19.28 -26.43
CA GLU A 5 9.43 19.41 -27.24
C GLU A 5 10.60 18.64 -26.60
N LEU A 6 10.82 18.83 -25.29
CA LEU A 6 11.84 18.09 -24.56
C LEU A 6 11.62 16.57 -24.60
N LEU A 7 10.39 16.10 -24.36
CA LEU A 7 10.09 14.66 -24.34
C LEU A 7 10.30 14.01 -25.72
N ARG A 8 10.06 14.74 -26.82
CA ARG A 8 10.31 14.27 -28.19
C ARG A 8 11.79 14.08 -28.49
N THR A 9 12.71 14.78 -27.81
CA THR A 9 14.16 14.62 -28.06
C THR A 9 14.79 13.47 -27.29
N LYS A 10 14.16 12.98 -26.20
CA LYS A 10 14.79 11.99 -25.30
C LYS A 10 14.77 10.55 -25.82
N LYS A 11 13.66 10.07 -26.38
CA LYS A 11 13.52 8.67 -26.82
C LYS A 11 12.58 8.51 -28.02
N LYS A 12 13.06 7.87 -29.09
CA LYS A 12 12.30 7.62 -30.34
C LYS A 12 10.98 6.86 -30.12
N ASN A 13 10.93 5.96 -29.14
CA ASN A 13 9.79 5.07 -28.90
C ASN A 13 8.86 5.57 -27.77
N LEU A 14 9.08 6.78 -27.24
CA LEU A 14 8.25 7.32 -26.16
C LEU A 14 6.86 7.67 -26.69
N ARG A 15 5.82 7.05 -26.10
CA ARG A 15 4.41 7.32 -26.42
C ARG A 15 3.93 8.44 -25.51
N ILE A 16 3.57 9.59 -26.11
CA ILE A 16 3.07 10.76 -25.38
C ILE A 16 1.57 10.86 -25.65
N LEU A 17 0.77 10.66 -24.61
CA LEU A 17 -0.69 10.66 -24.69
C LEU A 17 -1.25 11.89 -23.99
N LYS A 18 -2.23 12.54 -24.62
CA LYS A 18 -3.07 13.57 -24.00
C LYS A 18 -4.48 13.01 -23.95
N VAL A 19 -4.99 12.78 -22.75
CA VAL A 19 -6.38 12.35 -22.53
C VAL A 19 -7.24 13.60 -22.32
N ALA A 20 -8.39 13.68 -22.99
CA ALA A 20 -9.25 14.86 -22.98
C ALA A 20 -9.91 15.10 -21.61
N THR A 21 -10.22 14.03 -20.90
CA THR A 21 -10.82 14.04 -19.56
C THR A 21 -10.13 13.02 -18.66
N PRO A 22 -9.97 13.31 -17.35
CA PRO A 22 -9.59 12.28 -16.39
C PRO A 22 -10.60 11.12 -16.44
N PRO A 23 -10.15 9.86 -16.46
CA PRO A 23 -11.07 8.72 -16.42
C PRO A 23 -11.79 8.72 -15.07
N VAL A 24 -13.08 9.02 -15.07
CA VAL A 24 -13.98 8.78 -13.95
C VAL A 24 -14.70 7.48 -14.25
N LEU A 25 -14.28 6.41 -13.59
CA LEU A 25 -14.88 5.11 -13.75
C LEU A 25 -15.84 4.87 -12.59
N ASP A 26 -17.14 4.80 -12.85
CA ASP A 26 -18.13 4.46 -11.81
C ASP A 26 -18.34 2.96 -11.69
N LEU A 27 -18.24 2.23 -12.81
CA LEU A 27 -18.43 0.80 -12.88
C LEU A 27 -17.21 0.12 -13.50
N GLN A 28 -16.82 -1.02 -12.94
CA GLN A 28 -15.83 -1.94 -13.51
C GLN A 28 -16.52 -3.19 -14.02
N VAL A 29 -16.18 -3.56 -15.25
CA VAL A 29 -16.66 -4.79 -15.90
C VAL A 29 -15.49 -5.77 -15.98
N HIS A 30 -15.68 -6.98 -15.44
CA HIS A 30 -14.72 -8.08 -15.49
C HIS A 30 -15.30 -9.21 -16.33
N PRO A 31 -14.85 -9.39 -17.59
CA PRO A 31 -15.28 -10.50 -18.43
C PRO A 31 -14.88 -11.85 -17.81
N ILE A 32 -15.77 -12.83 -17.93
CA ILE A 32 -15.52 -14.23 -17.57
C ILE A 32 -16.08 -15.12 -18.67
N ASP A 33 -15.64 -16.38 -18.76
CA ASP A 33 -16.20 -17.31 -19.73
C ASP A 33 -17.72 -17.44 -19.53
N GLY A 34 -18.48 -17.11 -20.58
CA GLY A 34 -19.94 -17.12 -20.55
C GLY A 34 -20.62 -15.83 -20.08
N GLY A 35 -19.89 -14.75 -19.74
CA GLY A 35 -20.50 -13.48 -19.37
C GLY A 35 -19.55 -12.41 -18.83
N ALA A 36 -20.03 -11.61 -17.88
CA ALA A 36 -19.24 -10.61 -17.20
C ALA A 36 -19.77 -10.33 -15.79
N LEU A 37 -18.87 -9.98 -14.87
CA LEU A 37 -19.20 -9.39 -13.58
C LEU A 37 -19.15 -7.85 -13.70
N VAL A 38 -20.08 -7.18 -13.03
CA VAL A 38 -20.11 -5.71 -12.97
C VAL A 38 -20.13 -5.28 -11.51
N GLN A 39 -19.23 -4.38 -11.14
CA GLN A 39 -19.12 -3.85 -9.78
C GLN A 39 -18.91 -2.34 -9.81
N SER A 40 -19.19 -1.66 -8.70
CA SER A 40 -18.76 -0.27 -8.52
C SER A 40 -17.24 -0.20 -8.50
N ALA A 41 -16.66 0.82 -9.12
CA ALA A 41 -15.22 1.02 -9.07
C ALA A 41 -14.78 1.40 -7.65
N ASP A 42 -13.66 0.85 -7.21
CA ASP A 42 -13.02 1.27 -5.96
C ASP A 42 -12.36 2.65 -6.16
N LYS A 43 -12.97 3.67 -5.55
CA LYS A 43 -12.59 5.09 -5.62
C LYS A 43 -11.78 5.56 -4.41
N ILE A 44 -11.56 4.69 -3.41
CA ILE A 44 -10.90 5.05 -2.15
C ILE A 44 -11.62 6.21 -1.43
N ASP A 45 -12.93 6.04 -1.26
CA ASP A 45 -13.88 6.97 -0.65
C ASP A 45 -14.74 6.32 0.45
N ALA A 46 -14.35 5.12 0.93
CA ALA A 46 -15.04 4.46 2.03
C ALA A 46 -14.72 5.12 3.38
N PHE A 47 -15.52 4.79 4.41
CA PHE A 47 -15.35 5.35 5.76
C PHE A 47 -13.91 5.20 6.30
N GLY A 48 -13.32 4.02 6.15
CA GLY A 48 -11.94 3.74 6.56
C GLY A 48 -10.85 4.34 5.67
N ASP A 49 -11.19 5.09 4.62
CA ASP A 49 -10.19 5.75 3.75
C ASP A 49 -9.80 7.14 4.24
N ASN A 50 -10.56 7.69 5.19
CA ASN A 50 -10.18 8.90 5.92
C ASN A 50 -9.34 8.50 7.15
N PRO A 51 -8.08 8.97 7.29
CA PRO A 51 -7.24 8.71 8.45
C PRO A 51 -7.84 9.12 9.80
N GLU A 52 -8.76 10.10 9.82
CA GLU A 52 -9.49 10.49 11.05
C GLU A 52 -10.36 9.37 11.62
N ASN A 53 -10.75 8.41 10.78
CA ASN A 53 -11.56 7.26 11.16
C ASN A 53 -10.72 6.02 11.51
N TRP A 54 -9.39 6.12 11.40
CA TRP A 54 -8.52 4.99 11.73
C TRP A 54 -8.42 4.82 13.24
N THR A 55 -8.38 3.55 13.68
CA THR A 55 -8.20 3.22 15.09
C THR A 55 -6.75 2.85 15.34
N LEU A 56 -6.10 3.55 16.28
CA LEU A 56 -4.76 3.21 16.78
C LEU A 56 -4.84 1.97 17.67
N VAL A 57 -4.13 0.89 17.30
CA VAL A 57 -4.14 -0.40 18.03
C VAL A 57 -2.81 -0.75 18.69
N SER A 58 -1.73 -0.06 18.31
CA SER A 58 -0.39 -0.23 18.87
C SER A 58 0.45 1.04 18.70
N GLY A 59 1.39 1.26 19.63
CA GLY A 59 2.37 2.35 19.59
C GLY A 59 1.78 3.72 19.93
N ASP A 60 2.63 4.75 19.84
CA ASP A 60 2.21 6.13 19.97
C ASP A 60 1.51 6.61 18.68
N PRO A 61 0.61 7.61 18.76
CA PRO A 61 0.03 8.23 17.57
C PRO A 61 1.10 8.71 16.60
N ALA A 62 0.91 8.44 15.31
CA ALA A 62 1.83 8.90 14.27
C ALA A 62 1.91 10.43 14.26
N ASP A 63 3.12 10.96 14.05
CA ASP A 63 3.31 12.38 13.76
C ASP A 63 2.74 12.75 12.38
N VAL A 64 2.73 14.05 12.07
CA VAL A 64 2.10 14.57 10.85
C VAL A 64 2.72 13.99 9.59
N ASP A 65 4.04 13.83 9.55
CA ASP A 65 4.77 13.33 8.37
C ASP A 65 4.56 11.82 8.20
N THR A 66 4.58 11.05 9.29
CA THR A 66 4.31 9.62 9.30
C THR A 66 2.85 9.34 8.89
N LEU A 67 1.89 10.12 9.39
CA LEU A 67 0.48 9.97 9.02
C LEU A 67 0.25 10.33 7.54
N ARG A 68 0.93 11.36 7.02
CA ARG A 68 0.92 11.72 5.61
C ARG A 68 1.45 10.58 4.74
N ASP A 69 2.56 9.96 5.13
CA ASP A 69 3.14 8.84 4.40
C ASP A 69 2.24 7.59 4.49
N LEU A 70 1.61 7.32 5.64
CA LEU A 70 0.64 6.22 5.80
C LEU A 70 -0.57 6.43 4.89
N GLN A 71 -1.10 7.65 4.82
CA GLN A 71 -2.20 7.99 3.92
C GLN A 71 -1.80 7.81 2.46
N PHE A 72 -0.60 8.26 2.08
CA PHE A 72 -0.06 8.01 0.74
C PHE A 72 0.06 6.51 0.44
N ALA A 73 0.59 5.74 1.38
CA ALA A 73 0.77 4.30 1.26
C ALA A 73 -0.58 3.59 1.08
N TRP A 74 -1.55 3.89 1.95
CA TRP A 74 -2.90 3.36 1.93
C TRP A 74 -3.59 3.58 0.59
N ARG A 75 -3.61 4.84 0.13
CA ARG A 75 -4.30 5.22 -1.12
C ARG A 75 -3.60 4.67 -2.37
N SER A 76 -2.27 4.62 -2.37
CA SER A 76 -1.50 4.11 -3.50
C SER A 76 -1.61 2.59 -3.65
N LEU A 77 -1.83 1.88 -2.54
CA LEU A 77 -1.87 0.41 -2.52
C LEU A 77 -3.04 -0.16 -3.32
N ARG A 78 -4.15 0.57 -3.46
CA ARG A 78 -5.36 0.12 -4.19
C ARG A 78 -5.10 -0.30 -5.64
N CYS A 79 -4.06 0.22 -6.30
CA CYS A 79 -3.72 -0.20 -7.67
C CYS A 79 -2.74 -1.38 -7.76
N VAL A 80 -2.27 -1.89 -6.62
CA VAL A 80 -1.35 -3.02 -6.55
C VAL A 80 -2.15 -4.31 -6.47
N LYS A 81 -1.76 -5.31 -7.27
CA LYS A 81 -2.43 -6.62 -7.27
C LYS A 81 -2.24 -7.32 -5.92
N SER A 82 -3.32 -7.87 -5.38
CA SER A 82 -3.34 -8.55 -4.09
C SER A 82 -2.65 -9.92 -4.12
N ASN A 83 -2.10 -10.41 -3.00
CA ASN A 83 -1.95 -9.71 -1.72
C ASN A 83 -0.87 -8.62 -1.84
N ALA A 84 -1.16 -7.41 -1.38
CA ALA A 84 -0.29 -6.27 -1.60
C ALA A 84 0.24 -5.66 -0.30
N ILE A 85 1.54 -5.36 -0.29
CA ILE A 85 2.24 -4.61 0.77
C ILE A 85 3.02 -3.47 0.09
N LEU A 86 2.83 -2.24 0.55
CA LEU A 86 3.53 -1.07 0.02
C LEU A 86 4.27 -0.38 1.16
N LEU A 87 5.57 -0.19 0.96
CA LEU A 87 6.44 0.62 1.81
C LEU A 87 6.59 2.01 1.20
N ALA A 88 6.43 3.04 2.01
CA ALA A 88 6.54 4.43 1.59
C ALA A 88 7.35 5.26 2.57
N HIS A 89 8.03 6.27 2.03
CA HIS A 89 8.77 7.26 2.79
C HIS A 89 8.82 8.55 1.98
N ASP A 90 8.59 9.69 2.64
CA ASP A 90 8.51 11.01 2.04
C ASP A 90 7.57 11.06 0.81
N ASN A 91 6.34 10.57 0.99
CA ASN A 91 5.29 10.57 -0.02
C ASN A 91 5.66 9.84 -1.33
N ALA A 92 6.61 8.89 -1.25
CA ALA A 92 7.07 8.09 -2.37
C ALA A 92 7.14 6.60 -2.00
N THR A 93 6.79 5.74 -2.96
CA THR A 93 6.91 4.28 -2.77
C THR A 93 8.39 3.89 -2.77
N VAL A 94 8.85 3.25 -1.70
CA VAL A 94 10.22 2.72 -1.63
C VAL A 94 10.27 1.24 -1.96
N GLY A 95 9.25 0.47 -1.61
CA GLY A 95 9.17 -0.97 -1.90
C GLY A 95 7.72 -1.42 -2.08
N ILE A 96 7.48 -2.38 -2.96
CA ILE A 96 6.13 -2.91 -3.22
C ILE A 96 6.22 -4.43 -3.38
N GLY A 97 5.52 -5.17 -2.51
CA GLY A 97 5.22 -6.58 -2.68
C GLY A 97 3.84 -6.74 -3.32
N MET A 98 3.78 -7.38 -4.47
CA MET A 98 2.58 -7.41 -5.32
C MET A 98 2.26 -8.81 -5.81
N GLY A 99 0.96 -9.13 -5.89
CA GLY A 99 0.42 -10.30 -6.60
C GLY A 99 0.77 -11.65 -5.98
N GLN A 100 1.14 -11.68 -4.69
CA GLN A 100 1.52 -12.93 -4.04
C GLN A 100 0.29 -13.67 -3.50
N VAL A 101 0.35 -15.00 -3.55
CA VAL A 101 -0.67 -15.89 -3.00
C VAL A 101 -0.70 -15.85 -1.46
N ASN A 102 0.45 -15.60 -0.82
CA ASN A 102 0.58 -15.42 0.62
C ASN A 102 1.06 -14.00 0.94
N ARG A 103 0.47 -13.37 1.98
CA ARG A 103 0.80 -12.01 2.40
C ARG A 103 2.21 -11.90 2.98
N VAL A 104 2.71 -12.96 3.62
CA VAL A 104 4.07 -12.99 4.17
C VAL A 104 5.13 -12.81 3.06
N ASP A 105 4.89 -13.40 1.89
CA ASP A 105 5.75 -13.27 0.72
C ASP A 105 5.73 -11.84 0.17
N SER A 106 4.56 -11.18 0.22
CA SER A 106 4.46 -9.75 -0.12
C SER A 106 5.24 -8.86 0.84
N CYS A 107 5.29 -9.19 2.14
CA CYS A 107 6.14 -8.46 3.08
C CYS A 107 7.62 -8.60 2.72
N HIS A 108 8.09 -9.84 2.50
CA HIS A 108 9.47 -10.10 2.07
C HIS A 108 9.82 -9.34 0.79
N LEU A 109 8.97 -9.45 -0.23
CA LEU A 109 9.20 -8.81 -1.53
C LEU A 109 9.22 -7.27 -1.44
N ALA A 110 8.37 -6.69 -0.58
CA ALA A 110 8.35 -5.25 -0.36
C ALA A 110 9.65 -4.75 0.29
N VAL A 111 10.11 -5.44 1.33
CA VAL A 111 11.38 -5.14 2.03
C VAL A 111 12.58 -5.33 1.12
N GLU A 112 12.66 -6.45 0.41
CA GLU A 112 13.75 -6.74 -0.53
C GLU A 112 13.86 -5.65 -1.60
N ARG A 113 12.74 -5.25 -2.22
CA ARG A 113 12.73 -4.18 -3.24
C ARG A 113 13.08 -2.82 -2.66
N ALA A 114 12.66 -2.52 -1.43
CA ALA A 114 13.05 -1.27 -0.78
C ALA A 114 14.57 -1.17 -0.65
N ASN A 115 15.21 -2.25 -0.23
CA ASN A 115 16.63 -2.26 0.12
C ASN A 115 17.58 -2.58 -1.05
N THR A 116 17.09 -3.17 -2.15
CA THR A 116 17.95 -3.53 -3.32
C THR A 116 17.97 -2.48 -4.43
N LEU A 117 16.96 -1.60 -4.51
CA LEU A 117 16.84 -0.62 -5.60
C LEU A 117 17.61 0.68 -5.36
N ALA A 118 18.20 0.88 -4.18
CA ALA A 118 19.02 2.04 -3.85
C ALA A 118 20.38 1.58 -3.31
N ASP A 119 21.44 1.90 -4.03
CA ASP A 119 22.80 1.45 -3.72
C ASP A 119 23.21 1.82 -2.29
N GLY A 120 23.33 0.80 -1.42
CA GLY A 120 23.84 0.94 -0.06
C GLY A 120 22.89 1.60 0.95
N VAL A 121 21.60 1.77 0.62
CA VAL A 121 20.61 2.40 1.52
C VAL A 121 19.44 1.46 1.79
N GLU A 122 19.26 1.09 3.05
CA GLU A 122 18.12 0.31 3.53
C GLU A 122 16.88 1.19 3.65
N ARG A 123 16.18 1.43 2.53
CA ARG A 123 15.00 2.33 2.50
C ARG A 123 13.78 1.78 3.22
N ALA A 124 13.75 0.51 3.62
CA ALA A 124 12.70 -0.01 4.49
C ALA A 124 12.75 0.59 5.90
N LYS A 125 13.95 0.96 6.38
CA LYS A 125 14.15 1.50 7.72
C LYS A 125 13.57 2.92 7.81
N GLY A 126 12.65 3.13 8.75
CA GLY A 126 11.93 4.39 8.92
C GLY A 126 10.84 4.64 7.88
N ALA A 127 10.61 3.71 6.96
CA ALA A 127 9.46 3.75 6.07
C ALA A 127 8.19 3.32 6.82
N VAL A 128 7.04 3.71 6.29
CA VAL A 128 5.73 3.21 6.73
C VAL A 128 5.25 2.11 5.79
N ALA A 129 4.37 1.24 6.27
CA ALA A 129 3.79 0.16 5.48
C ALA A 129 2.26 0.23 5.43
N ALA A 130 1.69 -0.11 4.27
CA ALA A 130 0.27 -0.36 4.11
C ALA A 130 0.02 -1.79 3.59
N SER A 131 -1.02 -2.44 4.12
CA SER A 131 -1.50 -3.76 3.67
C SER A 131 -2.93 -3.68 3.16
N ASP A 132 -3.21 -4.22 1.98
CA ASP A 132 -4.50 -4.04 1.28
C ASP A 132 -5.66 -4.78 1.94
N ALA A 133 -5.31 -5.80 2.71
CA ALA A 133 -6.14 -6.70 3.47
C ALA A 133 -5.48 -7.01 4.82
N PHE A 134 -6.23 -7.57 5.76
CA PHE A 134 -5.71 -7.83 7.10
C PHE A 134 -4.58 -8.85 7.11
N PHE A 135 -3.74 -8.81 8.15
CA PHE A 135 -2.72 -9.83 8.38
C PHE A 135 -3.35 -11.07 9.05
N PRO A 136 -3.27 -12.26 8.43
CA PRO A 136 -3.86 -13.47 9.01
C PRO A 136 -3.06 -13.98 10.22
N PHE A 137 -1.76 -13.68 10.28
CA PHE A 137 -0.83 -14.05 11.34
C PHE A 137 0.19 -12.91 11.56
N ALA A 138 0.92 -12.97 12.68
CA ALA A 138 1.93 -11.97 13.04
C ALA A 138 3.22 -12.04 12.22
N ASP A 139 3.42 -13.10 11.43
CA ASP A 139 4.62 -13.32 10.60
C ASP A 139 4.83 -12.20 9.56
N GLY A 140 3.77 -11.76 8.88
CA GLY A 140 3.81 -10.66 7.92
C GLY A 140 4.30 -9.36 8.56
N PRO A 141 3.64 -8.86 9.62
CA PRO A 141 4.08 -7.67 10.36
C PRO A 141 5.49 -7.80 10.94
N GLN A 142 5.88 -8.98 11.46
CA GLN A 142 7.22 -9.22 12.01
C GLN A 142 8.32 -8.93 10.98
N ILE A 143 8.15 -9.35 9.73
CA ILE A 143 9.10 -9.04 8.65
C ILE A 143 9.28 -7.54 8.45
N LEU A 144 8.18 -6.79 8.50
CA LEU A 144 8.20 -5.33 8.33
C LEU A 144 8.88 -4.65 9.52
N ILE A 145 8.57 -5.11 10.73
CA ILE A 145 9.17 -4.64 11.99
C ILE A 145 10.68 -4.89 12.00
N GLU A 146 11.12 -6.09 11.65
CA GLU A 146 12.55 -6.46 11.58
C GLU A 146 13.31 -5.64 10.53
N ALA A 147 12.64 -5.25 9.45
CA ALA A 147 13.19 -4.34 8.44
C ALA A 147 13.25 -2.86 8.88
N GLY A 148 12.74 -2.54 10.07
CA GLY A 148 12.76 -1.21 10.64
C GLY A 148 11.62 -0.29 10.19
N VAL A 149 10.49 -0.84 9.73
CA VAL A 149 9.28 -0.04 9.44
C VAL A 149 8.80 0.66 10.71
N SER A 150 8.51 1.95 10.61
CA SER A 150 8.12 2.80 11.76
C SER A 150 6.63 2.71 12.09
N ALA A 151 5.78 2.53 11.09
CA ALA A 151 4.34 2.44 11.27
C ALA A 151 3.67 1.55 10.21
N ILE A 152 2.55 0.91 10.57
CA ILE A 152 1.79 -0.01 9.72
C ILE A 152 0.31 0.39 9.70
N VAL A 153 -0.32 0.44 8.53
CA VAL A 153 -1.78 0.55 8.37
C VAL A 153 -2.35 -0.68 7.65
N GLN A 154 -3.45 -1.21 8.18
CA GLN A 154 -4.15 -2.36 7.61
C GLN A 154 -5.66 -2.29 7.91
N PRO A 155 -6.51 -3.15 7.32
CA PRO A 155 -7.94 -3.11 7.61
C PRO A 155 -8.33 -3.59 9.01
N GLY A 156 -7.61 -4.58 9.55
CA GLY A 156 -8.12 -5.39 10.67
C GLY A 156 -9.31 -6.28 10.26
N GLY A 157 -9.91 -6.94 11.24
CA GLY A 157 -11.02 -7.87 11.08
C GLY A 157 -10.63 -9.35 11.10
N SER A 158 -9.39 -9.69 11.44
CA SER A 158 -8.98 -11.09 11.66
C SER A 158 -9.45 -11.58 13.03
N ILE A 159 -9.80 -12.86 13.15
CA ILE A 159 -9.98 -13.50 14.46
C ILE A 159 -8.67 -13.50 15.28
N ARG A 160 -7.53 -13.28 14.63
CA ARG A 160 -6.18 -13.23 15.23
C ARG A 160 -5.59 -11.82 15.28
N ASP A 161 -6.41 -10.79 15.12
CA ASP A 161 -5.94 -9.40 15.14
C ASP A 161 -5.12 -9.09 16.39
N GLU A 162 -5.52 -9.61 17.56
CA GLU A 162 -4.81 -9.37 18.81
C GLU A 162 -3.37 -9.93 18.80
N GLU A 163 -3.12 -11.07 18.14
CA GLU A 163 -1.77 -11.63 17.97
C GLU A 163 -0.88 -10.70 17.13
N VAL A 164 -1.47 -10.10 16.09
CA VAL A 164 -0.80 -9.13 15.21
C VAL A 164 -0.52 -7.82 15.95
N PHE A 165 -1.50 -7.32 16.69
CA PHE A 165 -1.36 -6.07 17.45
C PHE A 165 -0.32 -6.22 18.56
N GLU A 166 -0.27 -7.37 19.23
CA GLU A 166 0.72 -7.63 20.26
C GLU A 166 2.15 -7.68 19.71
N ALA A 167 2.34 -8.24 18.52
CA ALA A 167 3.65 -8.21 17.85
C ALA A 167 4.10 -6.77 17.56
N ALA A 168 3.19 -5.90 17.12
CA ALA A 168 3.48 -4.49 16.91
C ALA A 168 3.76 -3.75 18.23
N ARG A 169 2.97 -4.03 19.29
CA ARG A 169 3.15 -3.40 20.62
C ARG A 169 4.48 -3.79 21.25
N SER A 170 4.83 -5.07 21.18
CA SER A 170 6.10 -5.61 21.68
C SER A 170 7.31 -4.97 20.98
N ALA A 171 7.15 -4.55 19.72
CA ALA A 171 8.20 -3.89 18.95
C ALA A 171 8.16 -2.34 19.05
N GLY A 172 7.15 -1.77 19.72
CA GLY A 172 6.95 -0.32 19.77
C GLY A 172 6.57 0.31 18.43
N VAL A 173 6.00 -0.47 17.51
CA VAL A 173 5.60 0.00 16.17
C VAL A 173 4.16 0.52 16.20
N THR A 174 3.97 1.71 15.65
CA THR A 174 2.64 2.32 15.49
C THR A 174 1.82 1.51 14.51
N MET A 175 0.61 1.10 14.89
CA MET A 175 -0.29 0.37 14.00
C MET A 175 -1.70 0.95 14.02
N TYR A 176 -2.24 1.15 12.82
CA TYR A 176 -3.62 1.60 12.61
C TYR A 176 -4.46 0.53 11.92
N VAL A 177 -5.74 0.45 12.32
CA VAL A 177 -6.77 -0.32 11.60
C VAL A 177 -7.79 0.60 10.94
N THR A 178 -8.12 0.33 9.67
CA THR A 178 -9.02 1.18 8.86
C THR A 178 -10.45 0.68 8.82
N GLY A 179 -10.69 -0.62 8.95
CA GLY A 179 -11.99 -1.26 8.70
C GLY A 179 -12.41 -1.31 7.22
N THR A 180 -11.58 -0.81 6.29
CA THR A 180 -11.81 -0.85 4.84
C THR A 180 -10.76 -1.72 4.17
N ARG A 181 -11.14 -2.54 3.17
CA ARG A 181 -10.22 -3.41 2.41
C ARG A 181 -10.20 -3.03 0.93
N HIS A 182 -9.02 -2.99 0.30
CA HIS A 182 -8.83 -2.67 -1.12
C HIS A 182 -8.23 -3.84 -1.91
N PHE A 183 -8.99 -4.92 -2.07
CA PHE A 183 -8.52 -6.10 -2.80
C PHE A 183 -8.59 -5.87 -4.32
N PHE A 184 -7.53 -6.22 -5.07
CA PHE A 184 -7.47 -6.08 -6.51
C PHE A 184 -6.80 -7.30 -7.18
N HIS A 185 -7.56 -8.02 -8.01
CA HIS A 185 -7.07 -9.13 -8.85
C HIS A 185 -6.80 -8.63 -10.26
#